data_AF-A0A167N9E9-F1
#
_entry.id   AF-A0A167N9E9-F1
#
_cell.length_a   1.000
_cell.length_b   1.000
_cell.length_c   1.000
_cell.angle_alpha   90.00
_cell.angle_beta   90.00
_cell.angle_gamma   90.00
#
_symmetry.space_group_name_H-M   'P 1'
#
loop_
_entity.id
_entity.type
_entity.pdbx_description
1 polymer ?
#
loop_
_entity_poly.entity_id
_entity_poly.type
_entity_poly.pdbx_seq_one_letter_code
_entity_poly.pdbx_strand_id
1 'polypeptide(L)'
;LSLLPLALAQGYIPHITGLNNLTSAGFGYNSSLPDLANAALFNTSSPSGCGTLPSGVPIDTASELDKASAAGLPMAGKNGSVWLLWRALGAGGQNASANASAEWDPTGSGQNFTPIALLANHAGNGAAGTDQLLTVQLPEHANCTSGTGENACLLRVRVGQGGSCFAVAS
;
A
#
# COMPACT_ATOMS: atom_id res chain seq x y z
N LEU A 1 -7.52 17.93 -32.98
CA LEU A 1 -6.87 17.11 -31.94
C LEU A 1 -7.29 17.65 -30.58
N SER A 2 -8.24 17.02 -29.91
CA SER A 2 -8.67 17.42 -28.57
C SER A 2 -7.71 16.78 -27.55
N LEU A 3 -7.01 17.60 -26.77
CA LEU A 3 -6.23 17.16 -25.61
C LEU A 3 -7.22 16.71 -24.54
N LEU A 4 -7.60 15.43 -24.56
CA LEU A 4 -8.29 14.83 -23.42
C LEU A 4 -7.34 14.91 -22.22
N PRO A 5 -7.75 15.53 -21.10
CA PRO A 5 -6.91 15.56 -19.90
C PRO A 5 -6.65 14.11 -19.48
N LEU A 6 -5.36 13.75 -19.37
CA LEU A 6 -4.97 12.51 -18.70
C LEU A 6 -5.50 12.62 -17.26
N ALA A 7 -6.63 11.97 -16.99
CA ALA A 7 -7.11 11.78 -15.64
C ALA A 7 -6.15 10.81 -14.96
N LEU A 8 -5.16 11.37 -14.25
CA LEU A 8 -4.30 10.60 -13.38
C LEU A 8 -5.18 10.01 -12.28
N ALA A 9 -5.21 8.68 -12.18
CA ALA A 9 -5.86 8.01 -11.08
C ALA A 9 -5.18 8.42 -9.77
N GLN A 10 -5.85 9.29 -9.02
CA GLN A 10 -5.48 9.71 -7.68
C GLN A 10 -6.20 8.82 -6.68
N GLY A 11 -5.52 8.46 -5.59
CA GLY A 11 -6.11 7.66 -4.54
C GLY A 11 -5.11 7.26 -3.48
N TYR A 12 -5.56 6.41 -2.56
CA TYR A 12 -4.72 5.87 -1.50
C TYR A 12 -5.20 4.48 -1.09
N ILE A 13 -4.38 3.76 -0.35
CA ILE A 13 -4.71 2.44 0.19
C ILE A 13 -4.93 2.58 1.69
N PRO A 14 -6.18 2.71 2.20
CA PRO A 14 -6.46 2.87 3.63
C PRO A 14 -5.93 1.73 4.50
N HIS A 15 -6.11 0.49 4.04
CA HIS A 15 -5.77 -0.69 4.84
C HIS A 15 -5.50 -1.93 3.99
N ILE A 16 -4.85 -2.89 4.65
CA ILE A 16 -4.60 -4.25 4.22
C ILE A 16 -5.34 -5.22 5.15
N THR A 17 -5.78 -6.35 4.62
CA THR A 17 -6.46 -7.42 5.34
C THR A 17 -5.76 -8.75 5.09
N GLY A 18 -5.43 -9.45 6.17
CA GLY A 18 -4.80 -10.77 6.14
C GLY A 18 -5.80 -11.91 6.25
N LEU A 19 -5.34 -13.15 6.07
CA LEU A 19 -6.12 -14.38 6.21
C LEU A 19 -6.67 -14.57 7.63
N ASN A 20 -6.00 -14.00 8.64
CA ASN A 20 -6.43 -13.99 10.03
C ASN A 20 -7.52 -12.94 10.35
N ASN A 21 -8.10 -12.30 9.32
CA ASN A 21 -9.08 -11.21 9.43
C ASN A 21 -8.58 -9.98 10.19
N LEU A 22 -7.28 -9.87 10.46
CA LEU A 22 -6.70 -8.65 10.99
C LEU A 22 -6.54 -7.64 9.85
N THR A 23 -6.92 -6.41 10.14
CA THR A 23 -6.74 -5.25 9.27
C THR A 23 -5.65 -4.36 9.84
N SER A 24 -4.75 -3.87 9.00
CA SER A 24 -3.77 -2.85 9.38
C SER A 24 -3.86 -1.65 8.46
N ALA A 25 -3.72 -0.47 9.03
CA ALA A 25 -3.69 0.77 8.27
C ALA A 25 -2.39 0.90 7.47
N GLY A 26 -2.45 1.68 6.39
CA GLY A 26 -1.25 2.12 5.70
C GLY A 26 -0.39 3.00 6.59
N PHE A 27 0.93 2.95 6.43
CA PHE A 27 1.84 3.76 7.24
C PHE A 27 1.55 5.25 7.03
N GLY A 28 1.45 6.00 8.14
CA GLY A 28 1.07 7.40 8.15
C GLY A 28 -0.41 7.71 7.82
N TYR A 29 -1.24 6.70 7.53
CA TYR A 29 -2.67 6.88 7.32
C TYR A 29 -3.34 7.43 8.59
N ASN A 30 -4.22 8.41 8.40
CA ASN A 30 -5.03 8.96 9.49
C ASN A 30 -6.47 9.12 9.03
N SER A 31 -7.36 8.32 9.61
CA SER A 31 -8.80 8.32 9.29
C SER A 31 -9.52 9.63 9.65
N SER A 32 -8.91 10.47 10.49
CA SER A 32 -9.45 11.80 10.84
C SER A 32 -9.06 12.87 9.82
N LEU A 33 -8.14 12.59 8.90
CA LEU A 33 -7.74 13.52 7.84
C LEU A 33 -8.64 13.35 6.60
N PRO A 34 -8.84 14.42 5.81
CA PRO A 34 -9.50 14.33 4.51
C PRO A 34 -8.77 13.36 3.58
N ASP A 35 -9.53 12.70 2.72
CA ASP A 35 -9.00 11.74 1.72
C ASP A 35 -7.84 12.29 0.88
N LEU A 36 -7.92 13.54 0.44
CA LEU A 36 -6.85 14.20 -0.33
C LEU A 36 -5.54 14.31 0.47
N ALA A 37 -5.61 14.48 1.79
CA ALA A 37 -4.42 14.49 2.63
C ALA A 37 -3.82 13.09 2.77
N ASN A 38 -4.65 12.05 2.86
CA ASN A 38 -4.18 10.66 2.87
C ASN A 38 -3.56 10.24 1.52
N ALA A 39 -4.10 10.72 0.39
CA ALA A 39 -3.47 10.47 -0.92
C ALA A 39 -2.12 11.17 -1.11
N ALA A 40 -1.85 12.23 -0.35
CA ALA A 40 -0.55 12.91 -0.39
C ALA A 40 0.55 12.19 0.39
N LEU A 41 0.21 11.16 1.19
CA LEU A 41 1.17 10.41 2.02
C LEU A 41 2.24 9.67 1.22
N PHE A 42 1.92 9.35 -0.03
CA PHE A 42 2.78 8.56 -0.88
C PHE A 42 2.90 9.28 -2.21
N ASN A 43 4.00 10.03 -2.39
CA ASN A 43 4.37 10.56 -3.69
C ASN A 43 5.36 9.60 -4.36
N THR A 44 5.24 9.42 -5.67
CA THR A 44 6.11 8.53 -6.44
C THR A 44 7.53 9.06 -6.65
N SER A 45 7.78 10.32 -6.26
CA SER A 45 9.05 11.02 -6.40
C SER A 45 10.14 10.51 -5.45
N SER A 46 9.77 9.83 -4.36
CA SER A 46 10.73 9.23 -3.44
C SER A 46 11.03 7.77 -3.82
N PRO A 47 12.26 7.44 -4.28
CA PRO A 47 12.63 6.07 -4.65
C PRO A 47 12.77 5.15 -3.43
N SER A 48 13.09 5.70 -2.25
CA SER A 48 13.31 4.95 -1.01
C SER A 48 12.20 5.17 0.02
N GLY A 49 11.99 4.16 0.87
CA GLY A 49 11.08 4.21 2.00
C GLY A 49 9.59 4.12 1.66
N CYS A 50 8.80 4.62 2.61
CA CYS A 50 7.35 4.47 2.69
C CYS A 50 6.57 5.75 2.44
N GLY A 51 7.15 6.68 1.69
CA GLY A 51 6.53 7.97 1.37
C GLY A 51 6.83 9.05 2.41
N THR A 52 6.03 10.10 2.39
CA THR A 52 6.18 11.31 3.21
C THR A 52 4.82 11.75 3.74
N LEU A 53 4.76 12.18 4.99
CA LEU A 53 3.58 12.84 5.55
C LEU A 53 3.19 14.09 4.71
N PRO A 54 1.96 14.63 4.82
CA PRO A 54 1.58 15.82 4.07
C PRO A 54 2.43 17.05 4.39
N SER A 55 3.13 17.04 5.54
CA SER A 55 4.13 18.04 5.93
C SER A 55 5.46 17.93 5.14
N GLY A 56 5.63 16.91 4.28
CA GLY A 56 6.87 16.62 3.58
C GLY A 56 7.89 15.82 4.39
N VAL A 57 7.58 15.50 5.66
CA VAL A 57 8.46 14.69 6.52
C VAL A 57 8.40 13.22 6.08
N PRO A 58 9.54 12.53 5.87
CA PRO A 58 9.55 11.11 5.56
C PRO A 58 8.82 10.30 6.62
N ILE A 59 8.08 9.28 6.19
CA ILE A 59 7.46 8.34 7.12
C ILE A 59 8.56 7.53 7.82
N ASP A 60 8.53 7.51 9.15
CA ASP A 60 9.42 6.69 9.97
C ASP A 60 8.97 5.21 9.89
N THR A 61 9.50 4.51 8.90
CA THR A 61 9.18 3.11 8.62
C THR A 61 9.38 2.22 9.83
N ALA A 62 10.44 2.41 10.62
CA ALA A 62 10.73 1.57 11.78
C ALA A 62 9.67 1.78 12.88
N SER A 63 9.34 3.04 13.18
CA SER A 63 8.30 3.35 14.16
C SER A 63 6.93 2.82 13.74
N GLU A 64 6.55 2.98 12.47
CA GLU A 64 5.26 2.48 11.96
C GLU A 64 5.19 0.96 11.95
N LEU A 65 6.30 0.29 11.63
CA LEU A 65 6.41 -1.15 11.67
C LEU A 65 6.26 -1.70 13.10
N ASP A 66 6.92 -1.09 14.09
CA ASP A 66 6.77 -1.48 15.50
C ASP A 66 5.34 -1.26 16.00
N LYS A 67 4.69 -0.15 15.63
CA LYS A 67 3.27 0.10 15.95
C LYS A 67 2.37 -0.97 15.35
N ALA A 68 2.59 -1.33 14.08
CA ALA A 68 1.80 -2.35 13.40
C ALA A 68 2.03 -3.74 14.03
N SER A 69 3.27 -4.10 14.35
CA SER A 69 3.60 -5.34 15.07
C SER A 69 2.92 -5.41 16.43
N ALA A 70 2.93 -4.32 17.20
CA ALA A 70 2.27 -4.24 18.50
C ALA A 70 0.74 -4.34 18.41
N ALA A 71 0.13 -3.83 17.32
CA ALA A 71 -1.30 -3.92 17.07
C ALA A 71 -1.75 -5.31 16.53
N GLY A 72 -0.80 -6.14 16.12
CA GLY A 72 -1.05 -7.41 15.45
C GLY A 72 -1.00 -7.29 13.92
N LEU A 73 -0.39 -8.28 13.27
CA LEU A 73 -0.10 -8.23 11.85
C LEU A 73 -1.15 -9.00 11.02
N PRO A 74 -1.62 -8.42 9.90
CA PRO A 74 -2.29 -9.16 8.85
C PRO A 74 -1.40 -10.31 8.37
N MET A 75 -1.91 -11.54 8.42
CA MET A 75 -1.16 -12.73 8.01
C MET A 75 -1.39 -13.03 6.53
N ALA A 76 -0.32 -13.27 5.79
CA ALA A 76 -0.41 -13.75 4.42
C ALA A 76 -1.08 -15.13 4.36
N GLY A 77 -1.79 -15.40 3.26
CA GLY A 77 -2.33 -16.72 2.99
C GLY A 77 -1.22 -17.75 2.76
N LYS A 78 -1.58 -19.05 2.72
CA LYS A 78 -0.62 -20.14 2.44
C LYS A 78 0.17 -19.95 1.13
N ASN A 79 -0.41 -19.24 0.17
CA ASN A 79 0.20 -18.91 -1.12
C ASN A 79 0.87 -17.53 -1.11
N GLY A 80 1.04 -16.89 0.05
CA GLY A 80 1.55 -15.52 0.19
C GLY A 80 0.55 -14.42 -0.14
N SER A 81 -0.73 -14.72 -0.40
CA SER A 81 -1.70 -13.69 -0.79
C SER A 81 -2.15 -12.80 0.37
N VAL A 82 -2.28 -11.51 0.11
CA VAL A 82 -2.88 -10.52 1.01
C VAL A 82 -3.78 -9.58 0.21
N TRP A 83 -4.83 -9.08 0.85
CA TRP A 83 -5.84 -8.23 0.23
C TRP A 83 -5.68 -6.78 0.66
N LEU A 84 -5.77 -5.84 -0.27
CA LEU A 84 -5.73 -4.41 0.01
C LEU A 84 -6.95 -3.73 -0.62
N LEU A 85 -7.40 -2.64 -0.02
CA LEU A 85 -8.42 -1.79 -0.62
C LEU A 85 -7.79 -0.51 -1.12
N TRP A 86 -7.92 -0.23 -2.41
CA TRP A 86 -7.59 1.05 -3.02
C TRP A 86 -8.82 1.94 -3.08
N ARG A 87 -8.75 3.14 -2.51
CA ARG A 87 -9.77 4.18 -2.61
C ARG A 87 -9.43 5.16 -3.71
N ALA A 88 -10.22 5.19 -4.77
CA ALA A 88 -10.08 6.17 -5.85
C ALA A 88 -10.63 7.54 -5.41
N LEU A 89 -9.91 8.64 -5.66
CA LEU A 89 -10.33 10.01 -5.34
C LEU A 89 -10.75 10.84 -6.54
N GLY A 90 -10.39 10.41 -7.74
CA GLY A 90 -10.88 10.99 -8.99
C GLY A 90 -11.76 9.99 -9.73
N ALA A 91 -12.65 10.50 -10.58
CA ALA A 91 -13.20 9.70 -11.66
C ALA A 91 -12.04 9.42 -12.61
N GLY A 92 -11.33 8.31 -12.38
CA GLY A 92 -10.68 7.66 -13.48
C GLY A 92 -11.79 7.43 -14.50
N GLY A 93 -11.78 8.14 -15.63
CA GLY A 93 -12.61 7.71 -16.76
C GLY A 93 -12.38 6.21 -16.95
N GLN A 94 -13.33 5.46 -17.52
CA GLN A 94 -13.31 3.99 -17.63
C GLN A 94 -12.03 3.36 -18.26
N ASN A 95 -11.00 4.15 -18.58
CA ASN A 95 -9.69 3.78 -19.11
C ASN A 95 -8.49 4.30 -18.29
N ALA A 96 -8.68 4.90 -17.11
CA ALA A 96 -7.57 5.33 -16.24
C ALA A 96 -7.06 4.14 -15.43
N SER A 97 -6.55 3.11 -16.13
CA SER A 97 -5.84 2.00 -15.50
C SER A 97 -4.65 2.57 -14.74
N ALA A 98 -4.79 2.75 -13.43
CA ALA A 98 -3.63 2.96 -12.60
C ALA A 98 -2.85 1.64 -12.62
N ASN A 99 -1.68 1.66 -13.24
CA ASN A 99 -0.76 0.53 -13.11
C ASN A 99 -0.39 0.45 -11.63
N ALA A 100 -0.95 -0.54 -10.95
CA ALA A 100 -0.52 -0.88 -9.61
C ALA A 100 0.80 -1.63 -9.72
N SER A 101 1.71 -1.39 -8.78
CA SER A 101 2.88 -2.22 -8.55
C SER A 101 2.99 -2.53 -7.07
N ALA A 102 3.53 -3.68 -6.75
CA ALA A 102 3.77 -4.11 -5.38
C ALA A 102 5.21 -4.60 -5.26
N GLU A 103 5.82 -4.27 -4.14
CA GLU A 103 7.18 -4.66 -3.78
C GLU A 103 7.20 -5.02 -2.30
N TRP A 104 8.13 -5.86 -1.88
CA TRP A 104 8.30 -6.23 -0.48
C TRP A 104 9.75 -6.13 -0.04
N ASP A 105 9.97 -5.91 1.26
CA ASP A 105 11.26 -5.94 1.92
C ASP A 105 11.14 -6.86 3.15
N PRO A 106 11.76 -8.06 3.14
CA PRO A 106 11.67 -9.01 4.25
C PRO A 106 12.35 -8.52 5.53
N THR A 107 13.29 -7.56 5.40
CA THR A 107 14.03 -6.99 6.53
C THR A 107 13.32 -5.82 7.19
N GLY A 108 12.21 -5.35 6.59
CA GLY A 108 11.47 -4.19 7.07
C GLY A 108 12.22 -2.86 7.03
N SER A 109 13.42 -2.83 6.43
CA SER A 109 14.30 -1.65 6.44
C SER A 109 13.74 -0.49 5.61
N GLY A 110 12.90 -0.78 4.61
CA GLY A 110 12.43 0.20 3.64
C GLY A 110 13.47 0.58 2.58
N GLN A 111 14.55 -0.20 2.47
CA GLN A 111 15.67 0.07 1.57
C GLN A 111 15.79 -0.94 0.43
N ASN A 112 15.42 -2.20 0.67
CA ASN A 112 15.65 -3.30 -0.27
C ASN A 112 14.33 -3.91 -0.74
N PHE A 113 13.62 -3.15 -1.58
CA PHE A 113 12.36 -3.60 -2.15
C PHE A 113 12.57 -4.53 -3.34
N THR A 114 11.93 -5.68 -3.30
CA THR A 114 11.87 -6.64 -4.40
C THR A 114 10.46 -6.62 -5.00
N PRO A 115 10.29 -6.54 -6.33
CA PRO A 115 8.96 -6.62 -6.95
C PRO A 115 8.25 -7.94 -6.65
N ILE A 116 6.93 -7.89 -6.47
CA ILE A 116 6.07 -9.06 -6.30
C ILE A 116 4.86 -9.01 -7.24
N ALA A 117 4.15 -10.13 -7.36
CA ALA A 117 3.01 -10.24 -8.25
C ALA A 117 1.76 -9.55 -7.68
N LEU A 118 1.02 -8.88 -8.57
CA LEU A 118 -0.38 -8.47 -8.36
C LEU A 118 -1.27 -9.53 -9.00
N LEU A 119 -2.00 -10.28 -8.19
CA LEU A 119 -2.94 -11.31 -8.65
C LEU A 119 -4.25 -10.72 -9.15
N ALA A 120 -4.70 -9.63 -8.53
CA ALA A 120 -5.86 -8.87 -8.95
C ALA A 120 -5.54 -7.38 -8.86
N ASN A 121 -5.67 -6.67 -9.98
CA ASN A 121 -5.56 -5.23 -10.04
C ASN A 121 -6.88 -4.64 -10.54
N HIS A 122 -7.77 -4.29 -9.60
CA HIS A 122 -8.97 -3.54 -9.94
C HIS A 122 -8.78 -2.03 -9.84
N ALA A 123 -7.57 -1.52 -9.52
CA ALA A 123 -7.35 -0.09 -9.39
C ALA A 123 -7.58 0.65 -10.72
N GLY A 124 -8.32 1.75 -10.65
CA GLY A 124 -8.63 2.60 -11.80
C GLY A 124 -9.93 2.23 -12.53
N ASN A 125 -10.54 1.08 -12.22
CA ASN A 125 -11.79 0.62 -12.87
C ASN A 125 -13.09 1.14 -12.19
N GLY A 126 -13.00 2.13 -11.31
CA GLY A 126 -14.06 2.48 -10.35
C GLY A 126 -14.31 3.98 -10.28
N ALA A 127 -15.50 4.35 -9.81
CA ALA A 127 -15.86 5.74 -9.61
C ALA A 127 -15.09 6.35 -8.43
N ALA A 128 -14.99 7.69 -8.39
CA ALA A 128 -14.46 8.39 -7.22
C ALA A 128 -15.21 7.97 -5.94
N GLY A 129 -14.47 7.79 -4.85
CA GLY A 129 -14.98 7.34 -3.56
C GLY A 129 -15.28 5.85 -3.46
N THR A 130 -15.04 5.06 -4.52
CA THR A 130 -15.22 3.60 -4.47
C THR A 130 -13.94 2.88 -4.04
N ASP A 131 -14.12 1.87 -3.21
CA ASP A 131 -13.05 0.98 -2.80
C ASP A 131 -12.91 -0.16 -3.82
N GLN A 132 -11.67 -0.44 -4.21
CA GLN A 132 -11.32 -1.41 -5.23
C GLN A 132 -10.34 -2.42 -4.64
N LEU A 133 -10.66 -3.71 -4.82
CA LEU A 133 -9.83 -4.77 -4.27
C LEU A 133 -8.52 -4.91 -5.07
N LEU A 134 -7.41 -4.97 -4.35
CA LEU A 134 -6.12 -5.40 -4.86
C LEU A 134 -5.71 -6.67 -4.13
N THR A 135 -5.12 -7.60 -4.86
CA THR A 135 -4.52 -8.79 -4.27
C THR A 135 -3.08 -8.85 -4.71
N VAL A 136 -2.16 -8.86 -3.74
CA VAL A 136 -0.73 -9.08 -4.00
C VAL A 136 -0.32 -10.43 -3.45
N GLN A 137 0.78 -10.97 -3.96
CA GLN A 137 1.32 -12.25 -3.54
C GLN A 137 2.77 -12.09 -3.10
N LEU A 138 3.02 -12.22 -1.80
CA LEU A 138 4.37 -12.39 -1.27
C LEU A 138 4.97 -13.70 -1.80
N PRO A 139 6.29 -13.83 -1.87
CA PRO A 139 6.93 -15.11 -2.21
C PRO A 139 6.47 -16.24 -1.27
N GLU A 140 6.34 -17.44 -1.82
CA GLU A 140 6.07 -18.62 -1.01
C GLU A 140 7.17 -18.78 0.04
N HIS A 141 6.77 -19.08 1.27
CA HIS A 141 7.69 -19.18 2.41
C HIS A 141 8.51 -17.91 2.66
N ALA A 142 7.94 -16.74 2.36
CA ALA A 142 8.49 -15.45 2.78
C ALA A 142 8.93 -15.52 4.25
N ASN A 143 10.19 -15.20 4.52
CA ASN A 143 10.71 -15.14 5.89
C ASN A 143 10.87 -13.67 6.28
N CYS A 144 9.97 -13.21 7.13
CA CYS A 144 9.95 -11.86 7.65
C CYS A 144 10.84 -11.77 8.88
N THR A 145 11.71 -10.75 8.98
CA THR A 145 12.68 -10.65 10.09
C THR A 145 12.61 -9.30 10.81
N SER A 146 11.51 -8.58 10.69
CA SER A 146 11.40 -7.21 11.20
C SER A 146 10.26 -7.01 12.20
N GLY A 147 10.24 -5.85 12.84
CA GLY A 147 9.31 -5.50 13.92
C GLY A 147 9.65 -6.20 15.24
N THR A 148 8.95 -5.82 16.31
CA THR A 148 9.24 -6.27 17.69
C THR A 148 9.08 -7.79 17.90
N GLY A 149 8.42 -8.49 16.96
CA GLY A 149 8.25 -9.95 16.97
C GLY A 149 9.06 -10.71 15.93
N GLU A 150 9.96 -10.03 15.20
CA GLU A 150 10.80 -10.59 14.13
C GLU A 150 10.02 -11.40 13.07
N ASN A 151 8.80 -10.97 12.78
CA ASN A 151 7.88 -11.67 11.89
C ASN A 151 7.12 -10.73 10.95
N ALA A 152 7.51 -9.46 10.89
CA ALA A 152 6.94 -8.49 9.96
C ALA A 152 7.77 -8.39 8.69
N CYS A 153 7.11 -8.32 7.54
CA CYS A 153 7.65 -7.88 6.27
C CYS A 153 7.05 -6.52 5.94
N LEU A 154 7.83 -5.69 5.26
CA LEU A 154 7.32 -4.43 4.74
C LEU A 154 6.83 -4.64 3.31
N LEU A 155 5.57 -4.33 3.07
CA LEU A 155 4.94 -4.34 1.77
C LEU A 155 4.74 -2.91 1.29
N ARG A 156 5.21 -2.58 0.08
CA ARG A 156 5.00 -1.30 -0.58
C ARG A 156 4.12 -1.49 -1.79
N VAL A 157 3.01 -0.79 -1.86
CA VAL A 157 2.11 -0.82 -3.01
C VAL A 157 1.96 0.59 -3.57
N ARG A 158 2.14 0.73 -4.88
CA ARG A 158 2.02 1.99 -5.64
C ARG A 158 0.90 1.85 -6.64
N VAL A 159 0.10 2.90 -6.81
CA VAL A 159 -1.03 2.93 -7.75
C VAL A 159 -1.08 4.34 -8.36
N GLY A 160 -0.66 4.47 -9.62
CA GLY A 160 -0.54 5.78 -10.25
C GLY A 160 0.46 6.68 -9.49
N GLN A 161 -0.01 7.82 -8.97
CA GLN A 161 0.82 8.72 -8.14
C GLN A 161 0.69 8.46 -6.63
N GLY A 162 -0.26 7.62 -6.21
CA GLY A 162 -0.47 7.27 -4.81
C GLY A 162 0.13 5.91 -4.44
N GLY A 163 -0.07 5.51 -3.19
CA GLY A 163 0.44 4.25 -2.66
C GLY A 163 0.37 4.20 -1.15
N SER A 164 0.93 3.14 -0.57
CA SER A 164 1.18 3.05 0.86
C SER A 164 2.18 1.92 1.18
N CYS A 165 2.70 1.95 2.39
CA CYS A 165 3.41 0.83 2.99
C CYS A 165 2.57 0.15 4.06
N PHE A 166 2.79 -1.15 4.25
CA PHE A 166 2.11 -1.97 5.22
C PHE A 166 3.09 -2.93 5.88
N ALA A 167 2.79 -3.28 7.13
CA ALA A 167 3.40 -4.43 7.79
C ALA A 167 2.50 -5.66 7.60
N VAL A 168 3.09 -6.77 7.20
CA VAL A 168 2.40 -8.07 7.04
C VAL A 168 3.22 -9.17 7.68
N ALA A 169 2.55 -10.16 8.27
CA ALA A 169 3.19 -11.39 8.69
C ALA A 169 3.17 -12.42 7.54
N SER A 170 4.24 -13.19 7.42
CA SER A 170 4.31 -14.37 6.55
C SER A 170 3.52 -15.55 7.10
#